data_AF-A0A1Y2B9D1-F1
#
_entry.id   AF-A0A1Y2B9D1-F1
#
_cell.length_a   1.000
_cell.length_b   1.000
_cell.length_c   1.000
_cell.angle_alpha   90.00
_cell.angle_beta   90.00
_cell.angle_gamma   90.00
#
_symmetry.space_group_name_H-M   'P 1'
#
loop_
_entity.id
_entity.type
_entity.pdbx_description
1 polymer ?
#
loop_
_entity_poly.entity_id
_entity_poly.type
_entity_poly.pdbx_seq_one_letter_code
_entity_poly.pdbx_strand_id
1 'polypeptide(L)'
;MKHKIKDEIKKHSNPFDIKRKRLYNEISKEMGFIYPCPEYISVKTLILRSINKKLPSNVTTFNEIPNESEYYKTERNEDFMIFKNSDLVIFQSPFQAKLFKKYNNDIFVDGTFYIAPKFSQQVFITRTYVKELNSFYTTSYAILRNKKQKTYKMLFNKLKQNSNNNIITEPKNVHCDFEKGISKAVKKIFPNINIKYCIWHYKNLLEIKKNELCRNEVNDDEKIFNYYKGISNLPFINPEYIMDIFSLIKTKSIEKNSCQFLKFLEYFYETYLIGYDMKSWNYYNNIEHITNNASESLNNSLNKLFPMKPNFYELINKLKEQEHLSYYDYQMKIKGIWRMKKKTKTKTDEINILIEKYKNKEAKLINIKYDRSDLTKLWFECLTNLNNIL
;
A
#
# COMPACT_ATOMS: atom_id res chain seq x y z
N MET A 1 9.18 46.32 1.05
CA MET A 1 8.53 45.00 0.93
C MET A 1 9.18 44.07 -0.11
N LYS A 2 9.17 44.42 -1.42
CA LYS A 2 9.62 43.53 -2.52
C LYS A 2 11.07 43.02 -2.37
N HIS A 3 12.02 43.88 -2.01
CA HIS A 3 13.42 43.49 -1.79
C HIS A 3 13.53 42.53 -0.59
N LYS A 4 12.95 42.91 0.55
CA LYS A 4 12.94 42.10 1.77
C LYS A 4 12.35 40.70 1.58
N ILE A 5 11.27 40.58 0.80
CA ILE A 5 10.71 39.26 0.41
C ILE A 5 11.76 38.40 -0.31
N LYS A 6 12.48 38.97 -1.28
CA LYS A 6 13.50 38.22 -2.01
C LYS A 6 14.67 37.83 -1.11
N ASP A 7 15.07 38.72 -0.20
CA ASP A 7 16.19 38.47 0.69
C ASP A 7 15.86 37.40 1.74
N GLU A 8 14.67 37.41 2.33
CA GLU A 8 14.22 36.34 3.22
C GLU A 8 14.09 34.99 2.49
N ILE A 9 13.53 34.98 1.28
CA ILE A 9 13.49 33.75 0.46
C ILE A 9 14.90 33.23 0.16
N LYS A 10 15.89 34.11 -0.02
CA LYS A 10 17.29 33.71 -0.21
C LYS A 10 17.89 33.03 1.02
N LYS A 11 17.48 33.42 2.23
CA LYS A 11 17.97 32.82 3.49
C LYS A 11 17.47 31.38 3.72
N HIS A 12 16.30 31.02 3.17
CA HIS A 12 15.77 29.65 3.29
C HIS A 12 16.60 28.66 2.46
N SER A 13 17.11 27.60 3.09
CA SER A 13 17.84 26.51 2.42
C SER A 13 16.94 25.70 1.49
N ASN A 14 15.71 25.39 1.92
CA ASN A 14 14.73 24.65 1.11
C ASN A 14 13.56 25.54 0.68
N PRO A 15 13.39 25.81 -0.63
CA PRO A 15 12.29 26.66 -1.10
C PRO A 15 10.91 26.06 -0.89
N PHE A 16 10.80 24.72 -0.78
CA PHE A 16 9.53 24.02 -0.59
C PHE A 16 8.92 24.22 0.81
N ASP A 17 9.72 24.58 1.81
CA ASP A 17 9.26 24.75 3.19
C ASP A 17 8.69 26.14 3.47
N ILE A 18 8.80 27.05 2.49
CA ILE A 18 8.38 28.44 2.64
C ILE A 18 6.86 28.56 2.64
N LYS A 19 6.29 28.72 3.85
CA LYS A 19 4.86 29.05 4.02
C LYS A 19 4.60 30.51 3.64
N ARG A 20 4.21 30.74 2.37
CA ARG A 20 3.97 32.06 1.76
C ARG A 20 3.27 33.10 2.66
N LYS A 21 2.14 32.74 3.28
CA LYS A 21 1.37 33.68 4.15
C LYS A 21 2.09 33.97 5.47
N ARG A 22 2.81 32.99 6.03
CA ARG A 22 3.64 33.17 7.23
C ARG A 22 4.81 34.09 6.95
N LEU A 23 5.55 33.84 5.86
CA LEU A 23 6.64 34.70 5.40
C LEU A 23 6.17 36.15 5.21
N TYR A 24 5.03 36.35 4.53
CA TYR A 24 4.43 37.68 4.39
C TYR A 24 4.12 38.32 5.74
N ASN A 25 3.48 37.59 6.66
CA ASN A 25 3.12 38.11 7.97
C ASN A 25 4.36 38.50 8.79
N GLU A 26 5.43 37.71 8.75
CA GLU A 26 6.69 37.99 9.45
C GLU A 26 7.35 39.26 8.91
N ILE A 27 7.49 39.38 7.58
CA ILE A 27 8.05 40.57 6.94
C ILE A 27 7.15 41.80 7.17
N SER A 28 5.83 41.64 7.08
CA SER A 28 4.87 42.73 7.28
C SER A 28 4.87 43.23 8.72
N LYS A 29 5.06 42.36 9.72
CA LYS A 29 5.23 42.77 11.11
C LYS A 29 6.51 43.57 11.30
N GLU A 30 7.61 43.13 10.69
CA GLU A 30 8.90 43.82 10.80
C GLU A 30 8.91 45.18 10.08
N MET A 31 8.25 45.28 8.91
CA MET A 31 8.19 46.52 8.13
C MET A 31 7.05 47.46 8.54
N GLY A 32 5.97 46.93 9.11
CA GLY A 32 4.73 47.66 9.39
C GLY A 32 4.87 48.76 10.45
N PHE A 33 5.95 48.75 11.22
CA PHE A 33 6.30 49.84 12.14
C PHE A 33 6.92 51.05 11.44
N ILE A 34 7.37 50.91 10.19
CA ILE A 34 8.16 51.94 9.47
C ILE A 34 7.46 52.36 8.16
N TYR A 35 6.74 51.46 7.49
CA TYR A 35 6.11 51.73 6.21
C TYR A 35 4.73 51.06 6.07
N PRO A 36 3.77 51.70 5.38
CA PRO A 36 2.51 51.05 5.01
C PRO A 36 2.79 49.84 4.12
N CYS A 37 2.30 48.67 4.56
CA CYS A 37 2.53 47.40 3.87
C CYS A 37 1.37 47.08 2.90
N PRO A 38 1.65 46.69 1.65
CA PRO A 38 0.61 46.29 0.70
C PRO A 38 -0.01 44.96 1.13
N GLU A 39 -1.31 44.77 0.85
CA GLU A 39 -2.02 43.54 1.19
C GLU A 39 -1.36 42.27 0.61
N TYR A 40 -1.56 41.14 1.29
CA TYR A 40 -1.00 39.84 0.88
C TYR A 40 -1.37 39.47 -0.56
N ILE A 41 -2.60 39.75 -0.98
CA ILE A 41 -3.09 39.43 -2.33
C ILE A 41 -2.21 40.12 -3.39
N SER A 42 -1.84 41.38 -3.16
CA SER A 42 -1.03 42.19 -4.06
C SER A 42 0.42 41.70 -4.21
N VAL A 43 0.96 41.02 -3.20
CA VAL A 43 2.35 40.50 -3.21
C VAL A 43 2.44 38.97 -3.37
N LYS A 44 1.32 38.25 -3.33
CA LYS A 44 1.26 36.78 -3.43
C LYS A 44 1.98 36.25 -4.67
N THR A 45 1.75 36.87 -5.83
CA THR A 45 2.37 36.48 -7.11
C THR A 45 3.88 36.74 -7.12
N LEU A 46 4.33 37.84 -6.48
CA LEU A 46 5.75 38.14 -6.34
C LEU A 46 6.47 37.09 -5.47
N ILE A 47 5.88 36.73 -4.32
CA ILE A 47 6.41 35.70 -3.42
C ILE A 47 6.52 34.38 -4.20
N LEU A 48 5.46 33.98 -4.90
CA LEU A 48 5.43 32.76 -5.69
C LEU A 48 6.53 32.74 -6.77
N ARG A 49 6.66 33.81 -7.56
CA ARG A 49 7.71 33.93 -8.58
C ARG A 49 9.11 33.89 -7.97
N SER A 50 9.29 34.46 -6.78
CA SER A 50 10.59 34.51 -6.11
C SER A 50 11.00 33.14 -5.56
N ILE A 51 10.04 32.36 -5.03
CA ILE A 51 10.25 30.96 -4.63
C ILE A 51 10.58 30.11 -5.86
N ASN A 52 9.77 30.23 -6.93
CA ASN A 52 9.95 29.43 -8.14
C ASN A 52 11.30 29.67 -8.84
N LYS A 53 11.90 30.86 -8.70
CA LYS A 53 13.25 31.14 -9.20
C LYS A 53 14.36 30.37 -8.50
N LYS A 54 14.10 29.88 -7.28
CA LYS A 54 15.02 29.06 -6.50
C LYS A 54 14.80 27.55 -6.71
N LEU A 55 13.66 27.17 -7.28
CA LEU A 55 13.34 25.79 -7.57
C LEU A 55 14.05 25.34 -8.86
N PRO A 56 14.48 24.08 -8.94
CA PRO A 56 14.99 23.53 -10.19
C PRO A 56 13.92 23.60 -11.29
N SER A 57 14.38 23.68 -12.55
CA SER A 57 13.48 23.51 -13.70
C SER A 57 12.72 22.20 -13.59
N ASN A 58 11.42 22.26 -13.82
CA ASN A 58 10.57 21.09 -13.67
C ASN A 58 10.94 20.00 -14.69
N VAL A 59 10.95 18.75 -14.24
CA VAL A 59 11.08 17.57 -15.10
C VAL A 59 9.75 17.31 -15.77
N THR A 60 9.72 17.34 -17.10
CA THR A 60 8.48 17.14 -17.88
C THR A 60 8.38 15.75 -18.49
N THR A 61 9.53 15.11 -18.73
CA THR A 61 9.60 13.72 -19.21
C THR A 61 10.47 12.84 -18.31
N PHE A 62 10.27 11.53 -18.34
CA PHE A 62 11.04 10.61 -17.48
C PHE A 62 12.55 10.65 -17.79
N ASN A 63 12.93 10.87 -19.04
CA ASN A 63 14.32 10.92 -19.47
C ASN A 63 15.06 12.19 -18.98
N GLU A 64 14.32 13.26 -18.69
CA GLU A 64 14.85 14.54 -18.18
C GLU A 64 15.21 14.49 -16.68
N ILE A 65 14.84 13.42 -15.95
CA ILE A 65 15.25 13.26 -14.55
C ILE A 65 16.79 13.36 -14.48
N PRO A 66 17.41 14.26 -13.71
CA PRO A 66 18.86 14.33 -13.63
C PRO A 66 19.48 13.08 -13.00
N ASN A 67 20.73 12.75 -13.36
CA ASN A 67 21.50 11.69 -12.70
C ASN A 67 21.98 12.11 -11.30
N GLU A 68 22.21 13.40 -11.10
CA GLU A 68 22.67 13.98 -9.84
C GLU A 68 21.82 15.19 -9.48
N SER A 69 21.55 15.37 -8.19
CA SER A 69 20.79 16.50 -7.65
C SER A 69 20.99 16.58 -6.14
N GLU A 70 21.02 17.80 -5.58
CA GLU A 70 20.97 18.02 -4.13
C GLU A 70 19.69 17.43 -3.48
N TYR A 71 18.62 17.30 -4.27
CA TYR A 71 17.37 16.68 -3.83
C TYR A 71 17.47 15.16 -3.67
N TYR A 72 18.56 14.54 -4.11
CA TYR A 72 18.79 13.10 -3.97
C TYR A 72 19.58 12.74 -2.70
N LYS A 73 19.70 13.69 -1.76
CA LYS A 73 20.22 13.49 -0.42
C LYS A 73 19.10 13.57 0.62
N THR A 74 19.16 12.75 1.67
CA THR A 74 18.26 12.85 2.83
C THR A 74 18.53 14.13 3.61
N GLU A 75 17.68 14.47 4.60
CA GLU A 75 17.96 15.59 5.52
C GLU A 75 19.24 15.36 6.35
N ARG A 76 19.71 14.12 6.45
CA ARG A 76 20.96 13.74 7.12
C ARG A 76 22.15 13.71 6.16
N ASN A 77 21.99 14.23 4.94
CA ASN A 77 22.99 14.26 3.87
C ASN A 77 23.46 12.87 3.39
N GLU A 78 22.63 11.85 3.55
CA GLU A 78 22.88 10.49 3.05
C GLU A 78 22.34 10.33 1.63
N ASP A 79 22.93 9.43 0.84
CA ASP A 79 22.39 9.09 -0.49
C ASP A 79 20.95 8.57 -0.38
N PHE A 80 20.06 9.17 -1.16
CA PHE A 80 18.66 8.78 -1.21
C PHE A 80 18.31 8.11 -2.54
N MET A 81 18.79 8.61 -3.69
CA MET A 81 18.60 7.91 -4.96
C MET A 81 19.67 6.84 -5.16
N ILE A 82 19.27 5.59 -5.38
CA ILE A 82 20.21 4.45 -5.50
C ILE A 82 20.28 3.86 -6.92
N PHE A 83 19.28 4.15 -7.76
CA PHE A 83 19.22 3.60 -9.11
C PHE A 83 18.33 4.45 -10.01
N LYS A 84 18.72 4.56 -11.28
CA LYS A 84 17.94 5.16 -12.35
C LYS A 84 18.19 4.45 -13.68
N ASN A 85 17.13 4.28 -14.48
CA ASN A 85 17.21 3.98 -15.91
C ASN A 85 16.05 4.69 -16.66
N SER A 86 15.73 4.27 -17.89
CA SER A 86 14.68 4.86 -18.73
C SER A 86 13.23 4.66 -18.23
N ASP A 87 13.01 3.74 -17.29
CA ASP A 87 11.68 3.30 -16.85
C ASP A 87 11.49 3.31 -15.31
N LEU A 88 12.58 3.46 -14.57
CA LEU A 88 12.63 3.24 -13.13
C LEU A 88 13.63 4.18 -12.46
N VAL A 89 13.20 4.86 -11.40
CA VAL A 89 14.06 5.56 -10.44
C VAL A 89 13.76 5.02 -9.04
N ILE A 90 14.77 4.70 -8.25
CA ILE A 90 14.62 4.13 -6.91
C ILE A 90 15.26 5.05 -5.88
N PHE A 91 14.48 5.36 -4.84
CA PHE A 91 14.89 6.09 -3.66
C PHE A 91 14.86 5.16 -2.43
N GLN A 92 16.00 5.02 -1.78
CA GLN A 92 16.19 4.23 -0.57
C GLN A 92 17.39 4.77 0.21
N SER A 93 17.16 5.32 1.40
CA SER A 93 18.25 5.74 2.29
C SER A 93 18.97 4.54 2.93
N PRO A 94 20.18 4.73 3.51
CA PRO A 94 20.83 3.68 4.30
C PRO A 94 19.97 3.15 5.45
N PHE A 95 19.19 4.03 6.10
CA PHE A 95 18.22 3.63 7.12
C PHE A 95 17.13 2.71 6.55
N GLN A 96 16.55 3.07 5.42
CA GLN A 96 15.51 2.27 4.78
C GLN A 96 16.04 0.93 4.27
N ALA A 97 17.26 0.90 3.72
CA ALA A 97 17.96 -0.35 3.35
C ALA A 97 18.21 -1.25 4.57
N LYS A 98 18.62 -0.67 5.71
CA LYS A 98 18.77 -1.39 6.98
C LYS A 98 17.45 -2.01 7.44
N LEU A 99 16.34 -1.28 7.35
CA LEU A 99 15.02 -1.81 7.70
C LEU A 99 14.60 -2.94 6.76
N PHE A 100 14.77 -2.76 5.45
CA PHE A 100 14.49 -3.79 4.43
C PHE A 100 15.23 -5.09 4.73
N LYS A 101 16.50 -4.99 5.16
CA LYS A 101 17.33 -6.12 5.51
C LYS A 101 16.93 -6.75 6.85
N LYS A 102 16.81 -5.94 7.90
CA LYS A 102 16.62 -6.41 9.28
C LYS A 102 15.25 -7.07 9.47
N TYR A 103 14.23 -6.53 8.83
CA TYR A 103 12.83 -6.94 8.99
C TYR A 103 12.29 -7.48 7.67
N ASN A 104 12.82 -8.60 7.20
CA ASN A 104 12.49 -9.12 5.86
C ASN A 104 11.49 -10.27 5.85
N ASN A 105 10.99 -10.73 7.00
CA ASN A 105 9.99 -11.82 7.03
C ASN A 105 8.77 -11.49 6.14
N ASP A 106 8.24 -10.28 6.26
CA ASP A 106 7.10 -9.80 5.49
C ASP A 106 7.44 -8.48 4.80
N ILE A 107 7.37 -8.47 3.48
CA ILE A 107 7.52 -7.25 2.67
C ILE A 107 6.15 -6.89 2.12
N PHE A 108 5.72 -5.65 2.32
CA PHE A 108 4.47 -5.12 1.79
C PHE A 108 4.79 -4.19 0.63
N VAL A 109 4.12 -4.38 -0.50
CA VAL A 109 4.36 -3.59 -1.71
C VAL A 109 3.05 -3.07 -2.28
N ASP A 110 3.08 -1.83 -2.74
CA ASP A 110 1.89 -1.14 -3.22
C ASP A 110 2.25 -0.07 -4.26
N GLY A 111 1.38 0.14 -5.23
CA GLY A 111 1.53 1.14 -6.29
C GLY A 111 0.49 2.25 -6.15
N THR A 112 0.94 3.49 -5.95
CA THR A 112 0.06 4.67 -5.88
C THR A 112 0.17 5.55 -7.12
N PHE A 113 -0.98 5.80 -7.75
CA PHE A 113 -1.09 6.56 -9.01
C PHE A 113 -1.26 8.07 -8.80
N TYR A 114 -1.83 8.44 -7.65
CA TYR A 114 -2.27 9.81 -7.38
C TYR A 114 -1.08 10.75 -7.16
N ILE A 115 -0.05 10.28 -6.45
CA ILE A 115 1.17 11.06 -6.19
C ILE A 115 2.22 10.93 -7.30
N ALA A 116 1.95 10.14 -8.33
CA ALA A 116 2.87 9.92 -9.44
C ALA A 116 2.95 11.17 -10.33
N PRO A 117 4.17 11.69 -10.62
CA PRO A 117 4.35 12.78 -11.57
C PRO A 117 3.71 12.44 -12.91
N LYS A 118 3.22 13.46 -13.64
CA LYS A 118 2.42 13.27 -14.87
C LYS A 118 3.07 12.36 -15.93
N PHE A 119 4.39 12.36 -16.01
CA PHE A 119 5.16 11.55 -16.97
C PHE A 119 5.41 10.10 -16.52
N SER A 120 4.91 9.72 -15.34
CA SER A 120 5.09 8.39 -14.75
C SER A 120 3.75 7.72 -14.49
N GLN A 121 3.75 6.39 -14.48
CA GLN A 121 2.54 5.62 -14.27
C GLN A 121 2.20 5.54 -12.79
N GLN A 122 3.18 5.30 -11.91
CA GLN A 122 2.96 5.10 -10.48
C GLN A 122 4.20 5.40 -9.65
N VAL A 123 3.99 5.67 -8.36
CA VAL A 123 5.02 5.54 -7.33
C VAL A 123 4.81 4.19 -6.64
N PHE A 124 5.81 3.32 -6.72
CA PHE A 124 5.84 2.02 -6.09
C PHE A 124 6.54 2.10 -4.74
N ILE A 125 5.91 1.57 -3.70
CA ILE A 125 6.36 1.70 -2.31
C ILE A 125 6.61 0.30 -1.76
N THR A 126 7.75 0.12 -1.10
CA THR A 126 8.02 -1.10 -0.31
C THR A 126 8.05 -0.77 1.17
N ARG A 127 7.54 -1.67 2.01
CA ARG A 127 7.45 -1.48 3.45
C ARG A 127 7.68 -2.77 4.20
N THR A 128 8.00 -2.64 5.48
CA THR A 128 8.10 -3.75 6.43
C THR A 128 7.36 -3.43 7.73
N TYR A 129 6.92 -4.47 8.42
CA TYR A 129 6.37 -4.38 9.77
C TYR A 129 7.45 -4.71 10.80
N VAL A 130 7.73 -3.76 11.69
CA VAL A 130 8.67 -3.92 12.79
C VAL A 130 7.89 -4.36 14.02
N LYS A 131 7.93 -5.68 14.29
CA LYS A 131 7.13 -6.31 15.35
C LYS A 131 7.43 -5.74 16.73
N GLU A 132 8.70 -5.47 17.04
CA GLU A 132 9.12 -4.94 18.35
C GLU A 132 8.62 -3.51 18.59
N LEU A 133 8.27 -2.78 17.52
CA LEU A 133 7.76 -1.41 17.59
C LEU A 133 6.26 -1.32 17.25
N ASN A 134 5.63 -2.46 16.93
CA ASN A 134 4.25 -2.54 16.45
C ASN A 134 3.95 -1.47 15.36
N SER A 135 4.84 -1.29 14.40
CA SER A 135 4.78 -0.16 13.46
C SER A 135 5.30 -0.55 12.07
N PHE A 136 4.67 0.02 11.03
CA PHE A 136 5.12 -0.14 9.64
C PHE A 136 6.07 0.98 9.24
N TYR A 137 7.15 0.61 8.56
CA TYR A 137 8.14 1.56 8.05
C TYR A 137 8.33 1.37 6.55
N THR A 138 8.48 2.49 5.83
CA THR A 138 8.76 2.46 4.40
C THR A 138 10.23 2.19 4.17
N THR A 139 10.51 1.23 3.29
CA THR A 139 11.85 0.74 2.97
C THR A 139 12.36 1.18 1.59
N SER A 140 11.47 1.65 0.70
CA SER A 140 11.86 2.34 -0.52
C SER A 140 10.67 3.04 -1.16
N TYR A 141 10.97 4.04 -1.98
CA TYR A 141 10.07 4.61 -2.97
C TYR A 141 10.67 4.41 -4.36
N ALA A 142 9.83 4.19 -5.37
CA ALA A 142 10.30 4.13 -6.74
C ALA A 142 9.30 4.75 -7.69
N ILE A 143 9.78 5.53 -8.67
CA ILE A 143 8.94 6.12 -9.71
C ILE A 143 9.04 5.24 -10.94
N LEU A 144 7.91 4.70 -11.38
CA LEU A 144 7.84 3.75 -12.48
C LEU A 144 7.10 4.36 -13.67
N ARG A 145 7.70 4.29 -14.85
CA ARG A 145 7.09 4.70 -16.12
C ARG A 145 6.04 3.70 -16.62
N ASN A 146 6.11 2.45 -16.18
CA ASN A 146 5.22 1.37 -16.62
C ASN A 146 5.02 0.30 -15.54
N LYS A 147 4.03 -0.59 -15.74
CA LYS A 147 3.70 -1.71 -14.84
C LYS A 147 4.19 -3.07 -15.38
N LYS A 148 5.28 -3.09 -16.15
CA LYS A 148 5.77 -4.32 -16.78
C LYS A 148 6.54 -5.18 -15.77
N GLN A 149 6.41 -6.49 -15.87
CA GLN A 149 7.15 -7.46 -15.04
C GLN A 149 8.68 -7.21 -15.04
N LYS A 150 9.27 -6.82 -16.20
CA LYS A 150 10.70 -6.52 -16.32
C LYS A 150 11.13 -5.37 -15.40
N THR A 151 10.29 -4.34 -15.27
CA THR A 151 10.53 -3.17 -14.43
C THR A 151 10.50 -3.54 -12.94
N TYR A 152 9.49 -4.28 -12.50
CA TYR A 152 9.44 -4.79 -11.13
C TYR A 152 10.62 -5.72 -10.82
N LYS A 153 11.01 -6.60 -11.76
CA LYS A 153 12.17 -7.49 -11.59
C LYS A 153 13.43 -6.65 -11.34
N MET A 154 13.63 -5.58 -12.12
CA MET A 154 14.77 -4.68 -11.94
C MET A 154 14.73 -3.99 -10.57
N LEU A 155 13.56 -3.49 -10.16
CA LEU A 155 13.36 -2.87 -8.85
C LEU A 155 13.76 -3.82 -7.71
N PHE A 156 13.17 -5.01 -7.64
CA PHE A 156 13.47 -5.96 -6.56
C PHE A 156 14.93 -6.44 -6.60
N ASN A 157 15.51 -6.60 -7.79
CA ASN A 157 16.93 -6.93 -7.90
C ASN A 157 17.82 -5.83 -7.32
N LYS A 158 17.52 -4.55 -7.61
CA LYS A 158 18.30 -3.42 -7.08
C LYS A 158 18.14 -3.25 -5.58
N LEU A 159 16.94 -3.45 -5.03
CA LEU A 159 16.72 -3.47 -3.58
C LEU A 159 17.49 -4.62 -2.91
N LYS A 160 17.51 -5.82 -3.50
CA LYS A 160 18.30 -6.96 -3.02
C LYS A 160 19.81 -6.62 -3.01
N GLN A 161 20.32 -6.08 -4.11
CA GLN A 161 21.74 -5.69 -4.24
C GLN A 161 22.14 -4.62 -3.23
N ASN A 162 21.31 -3.60 -3.01
CA ASN A 162 21.61 -2.51 -2.08
C ASN A 162 21.62 -2.94 -0.59
N SER A 163 21.12 -4.14 -0.30
CA SER A 163 21.11 -4.72 1.05
C SER A 163 22.30 -5.65 1.35
N ASN A 164 23.20 -5.88 0.39
CA ASN A 164 24.27 -6.88 0.50
C ASN A 164 25.48 -6.38 1.31
N ASN A 165 25.57 -6.92 2.54
CA ASN A 165 26.80 -7.37 3.19
C ASN A 165 26.50 -8.77 3.78
N ASN A 166 27.06 -9.80 3.15
CA ASN A 166 27.26 -11.24 3.46
C ASN A 166 26.26 -12.09 4.26
N ILE A 167 25.15 -11.55 4.77
CA ILE A 167 24.12 -12.35 5.47
C ILE A 167 22.76 -11.74 5.11
N ILE A 168 22.06 -12.32 4.13
CA ILE A 168 20.66 -12.01 3.83
C ILE A 168 19.85 -13.27 4.08
N THR A 169 18.97 -13.23 5.08
CA THR A 169 17.79 -14.09 5.11
C THR A 169 16.87 -13.66 3.95
N GLU A 170 16.44 -14.57 3.09
CA GLU A 170 15.48 -14.20 2.04
C GLU A 170 14.11 -13.88 2.65
N PRO A 171 13.35 -12.93 2.07
CA PRO A 171 12.01 -12.64 2.55
C PRO A 171 11.10 -13.86 2.44
N LYS A 172 10.28 -14.07 3.48
CA LYS A 172 9.36 -15.22 3.54
C LYS A 172 8.07 -14.95 2.81
N ASN A 173 7.52 -13.75 2.97
CA ASN A 173 6.24 -13.36 2.38
C ASN A 173 6.37 -12.01 1.66
N VAL A 174 5.71 -11.89 0.51
CA VAL A 174 5.41 -10.60 -0.10
C VAL A 174 3.90 -10.39 -0.14
N HIS A 175 3.46 -9.29 0.43
CA HIS A 175 2.08 -8.84 0.41
C HIS A 175 1.91 -7.83 -0.72
N CYS A 176 1.10 -8.16 -1.73
CA CYS A 176 0.92 -7.32 -2.92
C CYS A 176 -0.51 -7.37 -3.45
N ASP A 177 -0.80 -6.51 -4.41
CA ASP A 177 -2.08 -6.50 -5.11
C ASP A 177 -2.21 -7.69 -6.08
N PHE A 178 -3.41 -7.92 -6.61
CA PHE A 178 -3.70 -8.94 -7.63
C PHE A 178 -3.11 -8.57 -9.01
N GLU A 179 -1.81 -8.33 -9.05
CA GLU A 179 -1.04 -8.02 -10.25
C GLU A 179 -0.01 -9.12 -10.50
N LYS A 180 -0.25 -9.93 -11.53
CA LYS A 180 0.65 -11.02 -11.94
C LYS A 180 2.06 -10.51 -12.28
N GLY A 181 2.19 -9.26 -12.74
CA GLY A 181 3.48 -8.64 -13.02
C GLY A 181 4.38 -8.53 -11.79
N ILE A 182 3.81 -8.16 -10.63
CA ILE A 182 4.53 -8.04 -9.35
C ILE A 182 4.92 -9.44 -8.87
N SER A 183 3.94 -10.31 -8.63
CA SER A 183 4.16 -11.66 -8.10
C SER A 183 5.13 -12.50 -8.93
N LYS A 184 5.03 -12.48 -10.27
CA LYS A 184 5.99 -13.16 -11.16
C LYS A 184 7.38 -12.52 -11.15
N ALA A 185 7.51 -11.23 -10.87
CA ALA A 185 8.81 -10.57 -10.75
C ALA A 185 9.49 -10.94 -9.43
N VAL A 186 8.73 -10.91 -8.32
CA VAL A 186 9.26 -11.23 -6.98
C VAL A 186 9.70 -12.69 -6.90
N LYS A 187 8.90 -13.65 -7.39
CA LYS A 187 9.31 -15.07 -7.46
C LYS A 187 10.59 -15.31 -8.28
N LYS A 188 10.89 -14.45 -9.26
CA LYS A 188 12.15 -14.55 -10.04
C LYS A 188 13.38 -14.05 -9.26
N ILE A 189 13.19 -13.21 -8.23
CA ILE A 189 14.27 -12.63 -7.42
C ILE A 189 14.44 -13.38 -6.09
N PHE A 190 13.33 -13.87 -5.54
CA PHE A 190 13.25 -14.66 -4.30
C PHE A 190 12.44 -15.92 -4.60
N PRO A 191 13.07 -17.01 -5.07
CA PRO A 191 12.37 -18.22 -5.51
C PRO A 191 11.47 -18.86 -4.43
N ASN A 192 11.89 -18.78 -3.17
CA ASN A 192 11.21 -19.40 -2.02
C ASN A 192 10.16 -18.50 -1.35
N ILE A 193 9.84 -17.35 -1.94
CA ILE A 193 8.91 -16.40 -1.34
C ILE A 193 7.45 -16.84 -1.51
N ASN A 194 6.68 -16.72 -0.44
CA ASN A 194 5.23 -16.86 -0.49
C ASN A 194 4.59 -15.55 -0.98
N ILE A 195 3.70 -15.65 -1.95
CA ILE A 195 2.87 -14.51 -2.36
C ILE A 195 1.65 -14.45 -1.45
N LYS A 196 1.31 -13.26 -0.96
CA LYS A 196 0.10 -12.98 -0.21
C LYS A 196 -0.65 -11.83 -0.87
N TYR A 197 -1.78 -12.14 -1.48
CA TYR A 197 -2.57 -11.15 -2.21
C TYR A 197 -3.53 -10.42 -1.29
N CYS A 198 -3.51 -9.09 -1.37
CA CYS A 198 -4.30 -8.20 -0.54
C CYS A 198 -5.81 -8.53 -0.54
N ILE A 199 -6.38 -8.76 0.65
CA ILE A 199 -7.83 -9.00 0.82
C ILE A 199 -8.69 -7.79 0.44
N TRP A 200 -8.24 -6.56 0.71
CA TRP A 200 -9.00 -5.38 0.29
C TRP A 200 -9.12 -5.33 -1.24
N HIS A 201 -8.02 -5.55 -1.96
CA HIS A 201 -8.03 -5.63 -3.42
C HIS A 201 -8.86 -6.82 -3.92
N TYR A 202 -8.79 -7.98 -3.25
CA TYR A 202 -9.68 -9.11 -3.55
C TYR A 202 -11.15 -8.68 -3.50
N LYS A 203 -11.59 -8.13 -2.36
CA LYS A 203 -12.99 -7.71 -2.16
C LYS A 203 -13.41 -6.59 -3.11
N ASN A 204 -12.55 -5.60 -3.33
CA ASN A 204 -12.82 -4.49 -4.24
C ASN A 204 -12.97 -4.97 -5.69
N LEU A 205 -12.10 -5.88 -6.16
CA LEU A 205 -12.21 -6.46 -7.50
C LEU A 205 -13.49 -7.30 -7.67
N LEU A 206 -13.88 -8.06 -6.63
CA LEU A 206 -15.15 -8.78 -6.63
C LEU A 206 -16.35 -7.82 -6.67
N GLU A 207 -16.32 -6.73 -5.91
CA GLU A 207 -17.41 -5.74 -5.90
C GLU A 207 -17.58 -5.06 -7.26
N ILE A 208 -16.48 -4.69 -7.91
CA ILE A 208 -16.51 -4.14 -9.29
C ILE A 208 -17.17 -5.15 -10.23
N LYS A 209 -16.73 -6.42 -10.20
CA LYS A 209 -17.26 -7.45 -11.09
C LYS A 209 -18.69 -7.86 -10.78
N LYS A 210 -19.09 -7.86 -9.51
CA LYS A 210 -20.47 -8.02 -9.07
C LYS A 210 -21.35 -6.91 -9.63
N ASN A 211 -20.89 -5.65 -9.56
CA ASN A 211 -21.64 -4.51 -10.08
C ASN A 211 -21.76 -4.54 -11.61
N GLU A 212 -20.74 -5.04 -12.29
CA GLU A 212 -20.73 -5.21 -13.75
C GLU A 212 -21.68 -6.33 -14.21
N LEU A 213 -21.67 -7.47 -13.53
CA LEU A 213 -22.32 -8.69 -14.05
C LEU A 213 -23.69 -8.96 -13.45
N CYS A 214 -23.89 -8.77 -12.14
CA CYS A 214 -25.03 -9.32 -11.40
C CYS A 214 -25.57 -8.39 -10.30
N ARG A 215 -25.43 -7.07 -10.47
CA ARG A 215 -25.82 -6.07 -9.46
C ARG A 215 -27.25 -6.24 -8.96
N ASN A 216 -28.20 -6.40 -9.88
CA ASN A 216 -29.62 -6.46 -9.53
C ASN A 216 -29.93 -7.77 -8.81
N GLU A 217 -29.53 -8.93 -9.37
CA GLU A 217 -29.74 -10.23 -8.71
C GLU A 217 -29.13 -10.28 -7.30
N VAL A 218 -27.95 -9.70 -7.09
CA VAL A 218 -27.31 -9.67 -5.77
C VAL A 218 -27.99 -8.69 -4.81
N ASN A 219 -28.52 -7.56 -5.29
CA ASN A 219 -29.14 -6.55 -4.44
C ASN A 219 -30.61 -6.85 -4.12
N ASP A 220 -31.32 -7.52 -5.02
CA ASP A 220 -32.76 -7.75 -4.93
C ASP A 220 -33.09 -9.09 -4.25
N ASP A 221 -32.11 -10.00 -4.12
CA ASP A 221 -32.30 -11.31 -3.50
C ASP A 221 -31.31 -11.58 -2.35
N GLU A 222 -31.85 -11.72 -1.14
CA GLU A 222 -31.07 -11.93 0.08
C GLU A 222 -30.24 -13.22 0.05
N LYS A 223 -30.71 -14.29 -0.61
CA LYS A 223 -29.94 -15.55 -0.69
C LYS A 223 -28.75 -15.37 -1.61
N ILE A 224 -28.93 -14.71 -2.76
CA ILE A 224 -27.84 -14.41 -3.68
C ILE A 224 -26.84 -13.43 -3.07
N PHE A 225 -27.32 -12.41 -2.34
CA PHE A 225 -26.49 -11.54 -1.52
C PHE A 225 -25.60 -12.33 -0.56
N ASN A 226 -26.19 -13.27 0.18
CA ASN A 226 -25.47 -14.11 1.13
C ASN A 226 -24.45 -15.02 0.43
N TYR A 227 -24.76 -15.55 -0.76
CA TYR A 227 -23.80 -16.32 -1.56
C TYR A 227 -22.64 -15.46 -2.04
N TYR A 228 -22.89 -14.26 -2.55
CA TYR A 228 -21.85 -13.31 -2.92
C TYR A 228 -20.94 -12.98 -1.73
N LYS A 229 -21.53 -12.66 -0.57
CA LYS A 229 -20.76 -12.39 0.65
C LYS A 229 -19.94 -13.62 1.08
N GLY A 230 -20.50 -14.82 0.95
CA GLY A 230 -19.78 -16.10 1.14
C GLY A 230 -18.56 -16.22 0.24
N ILE A 231 -18.69 -15.99 -1.07
CA ILE A 231 -17.56 -15.95 -2.02
C ILE A 231 -16.51 -14.91 -1.61
N SER A 232 -16.95 -13.71 -1.18
CA SER A 232 -16.04 -12.65 -0.72
C SER A 232 -15.28 -12.97 0.58
N ASN A 233 -15.74 -13.98 1.33
CA ASN A 233 -15.19 -14.40 2.61
C ASN A 233 -14.45 -15.76 2.55
N LEU A 234 -14.36 -16.39 1.38
CA LEU A 234 -13.54 -17.60 1.16
C LEU A 234 -12.07 -17.48 1.61
N PRO A 235 -11.40 -16.31 1.58
CA PRO A 235 -10.03 -16.19 2.09
C PRO A 235 -9.83 -16.64 3.54
N PHE A 236 -10.89 -16.66 4.37
CA PHE A 236 -10.76 -16.88 5.81
C PHE A 236 -11.01 -18.32 6.27
N ILE A 237 -11.58 -19.17 5.41
CA ILE A 237 -11.98 -20.53 5.75
C ILE A 237 -10.93 -21.56 5.35
N ASN A 238 -11.07 -22.79 5.86
CA ASN A 238 -10.19 -23.89 5.49
C ASN A 238 -10.23 -24.10 3.95
N PRO A 239 -9.07 -24.00 3.25
CA PRO A 239 -9.01 -24.10 1.79
C PRO A 239 -9.48 -25.47 1.25
N GLU A 240 -9.43 -26.52 2.07
CA GLU A 240 -9.85 -27.88 1.66
C GLU A 240 -11.32 -27.97 1.22
N TYR A 241 -12.18 -27.07 1.73
CA TYR A 241 -13.62 -27.07 1.44
C TYR A 241 -14.06 -25.95 0.49
N ILE A 242 -13.13 -25.10 0.02
CA ILE A 242 -13.49 -23.98 -0.86
C ILE A 242 -14.16 -24.46 -2.15
N MET A 243 -13.65 -25.54 -2.75
CA MET A 243 -14.22 -26.10 -3.99
C MET A 243 -15.60 -26.73 -3.76
N ASP A 244 -15.79 -27.41 -2.64
CA ASP A 244 -17.08 -28.02 -2.27
C ASP A 244 -18.13 -26.94 -1.99
N ILE A 245 -17.76 -25.89 -1.26
CA ILE A 245 -18.61 -24.72 -0.99
C ILE A 245 -18.94 -23.96 -2.27
N PHE A 246 -17.96 -23.75 -3.16
CA PHE A 246 -18.20 -23.10 -4.43
C PHE A 246 -19.20 -23.90 -5.29
N SER A 247 -19.03 -25.22 -5.37
CA SER A 247 -19.96 -26.11 -6.08
C SER A 247 -21.37 -26.10 -5.49
N LEU A 248 -21.48 -26.05 -4.15
CA LEU A 248 -22.76 -25.92 -3.45
C LEU A 248 -23.45 -24.60 -3.80
N ILE A 249 -22.73 -23.47 -3.75
CA ILE A 249 -23.25 -22.14 -4.12
C ILE A 249 -23.70 -22.13 -5.58
N LYS A 250 -22.89 -22.69 -6.48
CA LYS A 250 -23.21 -22.78 -7.91
C LYS A 250 -24.50 -23.57 -8.15
N THR A 251 -24.63 -24.75 -7.54
CA THR A 251 -25.82 -25.59 -7.66
C THR A 251 -27.08 -24.87 -7.19
N LYS A 252 -27.03 -24.26 -6.00
CA LYS A 252 -28.16 -23.47 -5.46
C LYS A 252 -28.51 -22.25 -6.31
N SER A 253 -27.53 -21.66 -6.99
CA SER A 253 -27.76 -20.53 -7.90
C SER A 253 -28.42 -20.98 -9.22
N ILE A 254 -28.14 -22.20 -9.69
CA ILE A 254 -28.83 -22.84 -10.83
C ILE A 254 -30.29 -23.11 -10.48
N GLU A 255 -30.55 -23.75 -9.34
CA GLU A 255 -31.92 -24.05 -8.86
C GLU A 255 -32.79 -22.80 -8.76
N LYS A 256 -32.17 -21.65 -8.50
CA LYS A 256 -32.82 -20.35 -8.33
C LYS A 256 -32.91 -19.54 -9.63
N ASN A 257 -32.42 -20.06 -10.75
CA ASN A 257 -32.38 -19.38 -12.05
C ASN A 257 -31.64 -18.02 -12.01
N SER A 258 -30.59 -17.89 -11.20
CA SER A 258 -29.79 -16.65 -11.07
C SER A 258 -28.70 -16.57 -12.14
N CYS A 259 -29.13 -16.38 -13.39
CA CYS A 259 -28.30 -16.45 -14.58
C CYS A 259 -27.14 -15.43 -14.57
N GLN A 260 -27.35 -14.21 -14.05
CA GLN A 260 -26.29 -13.21 -13.99
C GLN A 260 -25.26 -13.56 -12.92
N PHE A 261 -25.71 -14.03 -11.76
CA PHE A 261 -24.82 -14.48 -10.70
C PHE A 261 -23.99 -15.69 -11.13
N LEU A 262 -24.53 -16.59 -11.94
CA LEU A 262 -23.76 -17.70 -12.53
C LEU A 262 -22.58 -17.21 -13.40
N LYS A 263 -22.75 -16.13 -14.18
CA LYS A 263 -21.65 -15.51 -14.93
C LYS A 263 -20.57 -14.95 -14.00
N PHE A 264 -20.98 -14.36 -12.87
CA PHE A 264 -20.04 -13.93 -11.84
C PHE A 264 -19.28 -15.10 -11.22
N LEU A 265 -19.95 -16.24 -10.95
CA LEU A 265 -19.31 -17.44 -10.42
C LEU A 265 -18.33 -18.06 -11.44
N GLU A 266 -18.66 -18.05 -12.72
CA GLU A 266 -17.75 -18.47 -13.80
C GLU A 266 -16.49 -17.59 -13.84
N TYR A 267 -16.65 -16.26 -13.83
CA TYR A 267 -15.54 -15.32 -13.69
C TYR A 267 -14.68 -15.63 -12.45
N PHE A 268 -15.32 -15.88 -11.30
CA PHE A 268 -14.62 -16.19 -10.06
C PHE A 268 -13.79 -17.47 -10.19
N TYR A 269 -14.37 -18.51 -10.77
CA TYR A 269 -13.72 -19.80 -11.00
C TYR A 269 -12.47 -19.66 -11.88
N GLU A 270 -12.61 -19.05 -13.05
CA GLU A 270 -11.49 -18.87 -13.97
C GLU A 270 -10.39 -17.99 -13.37
N THR A 271 -10.78 -16.93 -12.66
CA THR A 271 -9.82 -15.94 -12.16
C THR A 271 -9.10 -16.42 -10.90
N TYR A 272 -9.83 -16.84 -9.86
CA TYR A 272 -9.29 -17.05 -8.52
C TYR A 272 -9.06 -18.53 -8.17
N LEU A 273 -9.86 -19.45 -8.73
CA LEU A 273 -9.70 -20.89 -8.48
C LEU A 273 -8.71 -21.54 -9.46
N ILE A 274 -8.67 -21.08 -10.71
CA ILE A 274 -7.69 -21.52 -11.72
C ILE A 274 -6.55 -20.51 -11.87
N GLY A 275 -6.89 -19.24 -12.07
CA GLY A 275 -5.93 -18.22 -12.52
C GLY A 275 -4.92 -17.75 -11.46
N TYR A 276 -5.18 -18.00 -10.17
CA TYR A 276 -4.32 -17.70 -9.04
C TYR A 276 -4.18 -18.93 -8.13
N ASP A 277 -3.00 -19.08 -7.52
CA ASP A 277 -2.80 -20.10 -6.49
C ASP A 277 -3.61 -19.73 -5.23
N MET A 278 -4.51 -20.62 -4.83
CA MET A 278 -5.37 -20.48 -3.65
C MET A 278 -4.59 -20.16 -2.38
N LYS A 279 -3.40 -20.76 -2.20
CA LYS A 279 -2.54 -20.50 -1.03
C LYS A 279 -2.06 -19.04 -0.95
N SER A 280 -2.07 -18.35 -2.09
CA SER A 280 -1.62 -16.97 -2.20
C SER A 280 -2.69 -15.95 -1.80
N TRP A 281 -3.98 -16.29 -1.84
CA TRP A 281 -5.07 -15.39 -1.43
C TRP A 281 -5.89 -15.91 -0.25
N ASN A 282 -5.64 -17.14 0.21
CA ASN A 282 -6.18 -17.70 1.44
C ASN A 282 -5.30 -17.34 2.67
N TYR A 283 -5.98 -16.97 3.75
CA TYR A 283 -5.44 -16.46 5.00
C TYR A 283 -5.88 -17.31 6.21
N TYR A 284 -6.48 -18.48 5.99
CA TYR A 284 -6.70 -19.45 7.06
C TYR A 284 -5.36 -19.72 7.77
N ASN A 285 -5.37 -19.64 9.11
CA ASN A 285 -4.19 -19.71 9.99
C ASN A 285 -3.17 -18.57 9.90
N ASN A 286 -3.39 -17.53 9.07
CA ASN A 286 -2.42 -16.45 8.83
C ASN A 286 -3.06 -15.05 8.88
N ILE A 287 -4.11 -14.90 9.69
CA ILE A 287 -4.95 -13.70 9.72
C ILE A 287 -4.21 -12.49 10.32
N GLU A 288 -3.15 -12.72 11.11
CA GLU A 288 -2.33 -11.67 11.72
C GLU A 288 -1.70 -10.69 10.69
N HIS A 289 -1.51 -11.14 9.44
CA HIS A 289 -0.86 -10.38 8.37
C HIS A 289 -1.84 -9.79 7.35
N ILE A 290 -3.15 -9.78 7.62
CA ILE A 290 -4.18 -9.23 6.72
C ILE A 290 -4.11 -7.69 6.58
N THR A 291 -3.29 -7.03 7.40
CA THR A 291 -3.34 -5.58 7.64
C THR A 291 -2.78 -4.72 6.50
N ASN A 292 -3.44 -4.74 5.34
CA ASN A 292 -3.30 -3.74 4.28
C ASN A 292 -3.84 -2.35 4.68
N ASN A 293 -4.50 -2.23 5.85
CA ASN A 293 -4.76 -0.95 6.52
C ASN A 293 -3.50 -0.07 6.58
N ALA A 294 -2.31 -0.67 6.71
CA ALA A 294 -1.07 0.08 6.73
C ALA A 294 -0.78 0.74 5.38
N SER A 295 -0.84 -0.01 4.27
CA SER A 295 -0.62 0.52 2.91
C SER A 295 -1.69 1.53 2.52
N GLU A 296 -2.96 1.25 2.82
CA GLU A 296 -4.06 2.20 2.61
C GLU A 296 -3.90 3.47 3.45
N SER A 297 -3.54 3.34 4.74
CA SER A 297 -3.29 4.48 5.61
C SER A 297 -2.15 5.34 5.09
N LEU A 298 -1.09 4.74 4.55
CA LEU A 298 -0.01 5.48 3.91
C LEU A 298 -0.47 6.15 2.62
N ASN A 299 -1.18 5.45 1.73
CA ASN A 299 -1.71 6.05 0.51
C ASN A 299 -2.63 7.22 0.82
N ASN A 300 -3.52 7.07 1.81
CA ASN A 300 -4.39 8.14 2.28
C ASN A 300 -3.59 9.31 2.87
N SER A 301 -2.54 9.04 3.63
CA SER A 301 -1.64 10.06 4.16
C SER A 301 -0.92 10.81 3.03
N LEU A 302 -0.35 10.08 2.07
CA LEU A 302 0.34 10.63 0.91
C LEU A 302 -0.61 11.44 0.03
N ASN A 303 -1.82 10.95 -0.23
CA ASN A 303 -2.82 11.68 -1.01
C ASN A 303 -3.21 13.01 -0.35
N LYS A 304 -3.29 13.05 0.99
CA LYS A 304 -3.52 14.30 1.74
C LYS A 304 -2.37 15.31 1.63
N LEU A 305 -1.14 14.84 1.42
CA LEU A 305 0.02 15.72 1.22
C LEU A 305 0.01 16.42 -0.14
N PHE A 306 -0.69 15.87 -1.13
CA PHE A 306 -0.67 16.36 -2.51
C PHE A 306 -2.09 16.64 -3.03
N PRO A 307 -2.65 17.85 -2.84
CA PRO A 307 -3.99 18.18 -3.37
C PRO A 307 -4.12 18.03 -4.90
N MET A 308 -2.99 18.13 -5.61
CA MET A 308 -2.86 17.91 -7.05
C MET A 308 -1.63 17.05 -7.31
N LYS A 309 -1.55 16.42 -8.50
CA LYS A 309 -0.37 15.64 -8.89
C LYS A 309 0.90 16.48 -8.74
N PRO A 310 1.88 16.04 -7.93
CA PRO A 310 3.09 16.81 -7.70
C PRO A 310 3.98 16.79 -8.94
N ASN A 311 4.80 17.83 -9.04
CA ASN A 311 5.95 17.79 -9.92
C ASN A 311 7.06 16.89 -9.33
N PHE A 312 8.09 16.58 -10.12
CA PHE A 312 9.13 15.65 -9.69
C PHE A 312 9.82 16.08 -8.39
N TYR A 313 10.29 17.32 -8.31
CA TYR A 313 11.01 17.82 -7.13
C TYR A 313 10.10 18.01 -5.90
N GLU A 314 8.85 18.41 -6.11
CA GLU A 314 7.84 18.45 -5.04
C GLU A 314 7.63 17.07 -4.41
N LEU A 315 7.52 16.04 -5.26
CA LEU A 315 7.41 14.66 -4.78
C LEU A 315 8.67 14.28 -3.99
N ILE A 316 9.87 14.44 -4.57
CA ILE A 316 11.12 14.03 -3.90
C ILE A 316 11.29 14.75 -2.56
N ASN A 317 10.98 16.05 -2.50
CA ASN A 317 11.06 16.82 -1.26
C ASN A 317 10.15 16.24 -0.16
N LYS A 318 8.90 15.90 -0.49
CA LYS A 318 7.99 15.28 0.48
C LYS A 318 8.39 13.85 0.83
N LEU A 319 8.93 13.07 -0.09
CA LEU A 319 9.44 11.74 0.21
C LEU A 319 10.64 11.81 1.19
N LYS A 320 11.51 12.82 1.06
CA LYS A 320 12.59 13.11 2.01
C LYS A 320 12.05 13.44 3.41
N GLU A 321 11.06 14.31 3.50
CA GLU A 321 10.41 14.66 4.77
C GLU A 321 9.80 13.40 5.43
N GLN A 322 9.11 12.54 4.66
CA GLN A 322 8.56 11.28 5.16
C GLN A 322 9.67 10.32 5.63
N GLU A 323 10.78 10.23 4.90
CA GLU A 323 11.94 9.43 5.29
C GLU A 323 12.53 9.92 6.62
N HIS A 324 12.70 11.24 6.79
CA HIS A 324 13.23 11.83 8.00
C HIS A 324 12.30 11.59 9.21
N LEU A 325 11.00 11.84 9.06
CA LEU A 325 10.01 11.59 10.11
C LEU A 325 9.98 10.11 10.51
N SER A 326 10.09 9.21 9.53
CA SER A 326 10.13 7.77 9.76
C SER A 326 11.40 7.34 10.49
N TYR A 327 12.56 7.91 10.14
CA TYR A 327 13.82 7.71 10.86
C TYR A 327 13.71 8.17 12.31
N TYR A 328 13.24 9.41 12.54
CA TYR A 328 13.13 9.98 13.88
C TYR A 328 12.18 9.17 14.78
N ASP A 329 11.01 8.79 14.26
CA ASP A 329 10.05 7.92 14.97
C ASP A 329 10.68 6.57 15.36
N TYR A 330 11.41 5.94 14.44
CA TYR A 330 12.11 4.68 14.73
C TYR A 330 13.13 4.85 15.87
N GLN A 331 13.96 5.89 15.81
CA GLN A 331 14.98 6.15 16.84
C GLN A 331 14.36 6.43 18.21
N MET A 332 13.29 7.23 18.28
CA MET A 332 12.63 7.55 19.55
C MET A 332 11.97 6.32 20.19
N LYS A 333 11.36 5.45 19.39
CA LYS A 333 10.74 4.22 19.88
C LYS A 333 11.78 3.18 20.30
N ILE A 334 12.86 3.00 19.53
CA ILE A 334 13.90 2.01 19.89
C ILE A 334 14.63 2.39 21.19
N LYS A 335 14.74 3.68 21.48
CA LYS A 335 15.30 4.21 22.74
C LYS A 335 14.32 4.16 23.92
N GLY A 336 13.08 3.73 23.71
CA GLY A 336 12.03 3.70 24.74
C GLY A 336 11.49 5.07 25.15
N ILE A 337 11.86 6.15 24.43
CA ILE A 337 11.42 7.52 24.74
C ILE A 337 9.93 7.68 24.39
N TRP A 338 9.51 7.13 23.25
CA TRP A 338 8.11 7.15 22.82
C TRP A 338 7.40 5.85 23.14
N ARG A 339 6.22 5.97 23.77
CA ARG A 339 5.36 4.83 24.07
C ARG A 339 4.88 4.18 22.78
N MET A 340 4.95 2.85 22.73
CA MET A 340 4.36 2.07 21.66
C MET A 340 2.84 2.17 21.72
N LYS A 341 2.19 2.29 20.57
CA LYS A 341 0.73 2.21 20.50
C LYS A 341 0.29 0.81 20.91
N LYS A 342 -0.62 0.73 21.89
CA LYS A 342 -1.27 -0.54 22.24
C LYS A 342 -2.08 -1.04 21.04
N LYS A 343 -2.01 -2.35 20.77
CA LYS A 343 -2.89 -2.98 19.78
C LYS A 343 -4.31 -2.96 20.33
N THR A 344 -5.20 -2.22 19.68
CA THR A 344 -6.64 -2.26 19.99
C THR A 344 -7.21 -3.59 19.49
N LYS A 345 -8.27 -4.11 20.13
CA LYS A 345 -9.00 -5.27 19.61
C LYS A 345 -9.53 -4.90 18.22
N THR A 346 -9.19 -5.72 17.24
CA THR A 346 -9.48 -5.48 15.82
C THR A 346 -10.53 -6.47 15.31
N LYS A 347 -11.21 -6.15 14.21
CA LYS A 347 -12.06 -7.10 13.46
C LYS A 347 -11.32 -8.41 13.16
N THR A 348 -10.01 -8.33 12.92
CA THR A 348 -9.11 -9.48 12.74
C THR A 348 -9.15 -10.44 13.93
N ASP A 349 -9.24 -9.93 15.16
CA ASP A 349 -9.30 -10.76 16.37
C ASP A 349 -10.67 -11.46 16.48
N GLU A 350 -11.76 -10.81 16.07
CA GLU A 350 -13.10 -11.42 16.02
C GLU A 350 -13.19 -12.54 14.99
N ILE A 351 -12.60 -12.32 13.80
CA ILE A 351 -12.49 -13.36 12.76
C ILE A 351 -11.69 -14.55 13.31
N ASN A 352 -10.53 -14.31 13.94
CA ASN A 352 -9.72 -15.39 14.53
C ASN A 352 -10.52 -16.22 15.54
N ILE A 353 -11.24 -15.57 16.47
CA ILE A 353 -12.07 -16.26 17.46
C ILE A 353 -13.14 -17.13 16.77
N LEU A 354 -13.80 -16.60 15.74
CA LEU A 354 -14.80 -17.35 14.98
C LEU A 354 -14.17 -18.56 14.28
N ILE A 355 -13.05 -18.37 13.58
CA ILE A 355 -12.36 -19.45 12.87
C ILE A 355 -11.90 -20.55 13.83
N GLU A 356 -11.35 -20.21 15.01
CA GLU A 356 -10.97 -21.18 16.04
C GLU A 356 -12.18 -21.99 16.56
N LYS A 357 -13.34 -21.36 16.72
CA LYS A 357 -14.57 -22.08 17.07
C LYS A 357 -14.93 -23.13 16.01
N TYR A 358 -14.80 -22.81 14.72
CA TYR A 358 -15.11 -23.74 13.64
C TYR A 358 -14.08 -24.86 13.48
N LYS A 359 -12.79 -24.58 13.70
CA LYS A 359 -11.75 -25.62 13.80
C LYS A 359 -12.06 -26.65 14.88
N ASN A 360 -12.48 -26.19 16.05
CA ASN A 360 -12.83 -27.09 17.14
C ASN A 360 -14.06 -27.94 16.82
N LYS A 361 -15.04 -27.39 16.08
CA LYS A 361 -16.18 -28.17 15.58
C LYS A 361 -15.74 -29.20 14.53
N GLU A 362 -14.88 -28.81 13.60
CA GLU A 362 -14.31 -29.69 12.57
C GLU A 362 -13.58 -30.88 13.19
N ALA A 363 -12.66 -30.63 14.13
CA ALA A 363 -11.92 -31.69 14.82
C ALA A 363 -12.84 -32.70 15.52
N LYS A 364 -13.93 -32.23 16.13
CA LYS A 364 -14.95 -33.11 16.75
C LYS A 364 -15.68 -33.96 15.72
N LEU A 365 -16.06 -33.39 14.57
CA LEU A 365 -16.75 -34.13 13.51
C LEU A 365 -15.84 -35.20 12.88
N ILE A 366 -14.56 -34.88 12.65
CA ILE A 366 -13.56 -35.83 12.15
C ILE A 366 -13.43 -37.02 13.10
N ASN A 367 -13.36 -36.78 14.42
CA ASN A 367 -13.25 -37.85 15.41
C ASN A 367 -14.46 -38.80 15.43
N ILE A 368 -15.64 -38.33 15.02
CA ILE A 368 -16.87 -39.11 14.99
C ILE A 368 -17.09 -39.76 13.60
N LYS A 369 -16.12 -39.66 12.67
CA LYS A 369 -16.17 -40.17 11.29
C LYS A 369 -17.33 -39.61 10.44
N TYR A 370 -17.66 -38.33 10.62
CA TYR A 370 -18.62 -37.65 9.76
C TYR A 370 -18.12 -37.55 8.31
N ASP A 371 -19.07 -37.43 7.37
CA ASP A 371 -18.77 -37.34 5.95
C ASP A 371 -18.26 -35.94 5.52
N ARG A 372 -17.68 -35.87 4.31
CA ARG A 372 -17.16 -34.61 3.73
C ARG A 372 -18.27 -33.58 3.50
N SER A 373 -19.52 -34.01 3.28
CA SER A 373 -20.65 -33.10 3.08
C SER A 373 -20.98 -32.32 4.35
N ASP A 374 -20.89 -32.96 5.51
CA ASP A 374 -21.18 -32.32 6.79
C ASP A 374 -20.09 -31.32 7.19
N LEU A 375 -18.83 -31.63 6.89
CA LEU A 375 -17.72 -30.68 7.02
C LEU A 375 -17.88 -29.48 6.08
N THR A 376 -18.36 -29.71 4.86
CA THR A 376 -18.68 -28.64 3.90
C THR A 376 -19.80 -27.73 4.42
N LYS A 377 -20.89 -28.31 4.97
CA LYS A 377 -21.98 -27.54 5.60
C LYS A 377 -21.49 -26.72 6.79
N LEU A 378 -20.61 -27.30 7.62
CA LEU A 378 -20.00 -26.62 8.76
C LEU A 378 -19.24 -25.36 8.31
N TRP A 379 -18.37 -25.48 7.31
CA TRP A 379 -17.60 -24.34 6.80
C TRP A 379 -18.46 -23.35 6.01
N PHE A 380 -19.56 -23.79 5.39
CA PHE A 380 -20.58 -22.90 4.82
C PHE A 380 -21.29 -22.06 5.89
N GLU A 381 -21.65 -22.67 7.02
CA GLU A 381 -22.20 -21.97 8.20
C GLU A 381 -21.20 -20.93 8.75
N CYS A 382 -19.90 -21.25 8.73
CA CYS A 382 -18.84 -20.31 9.09
C CYS A 382 -18.85 -19.06 8.22
N LEU A 383 -19.00 -19.20 6.89
CA LEU A 383 -19.11 -18.06 5.97
C LEU A 383 -20.33 -17.17 6.28
N THR A 384 -21.48 -17.78 6.58
CA THR A 384 -22.67 -17.03 6.98
C THR A 384 -22.40 -16.22 8.24
N ASN A 385 -21.73 -16.81 9.24
CA ASN A 385 -21.38 -16.10 10.46
C ASN A 385 -20.30 -15.02 10.26
N LEU A 386 -19.38 -15.20 9.31
CA LEU A 386 -18.42 -14.18 8.92
C LEU A 386 -19.09 -12.93 8.32
N ASN A 387 -20.24 -13.08 7.66
CA ASN A 387 -20.99 -11.93 7.11
C ASN A 387 -21.45 -10.94 8.19
N ASN A 388 -21.62 -11.40 9.44
CA ASN A 388 -22.01 -10.54 10.57
C ASN A 388 -20.83 -9.74 11.14
N ILE A 389 -19.59 -10.10 10.79
CA ILE A 389 -18.35 -9.44 11.25
C ILE A 389 -17.78 -8.50 10.16
N LEU A 390 -17.87 -8.94 8.89
CA LEU A 390 -17.21 -8.35 7.72
C LEU A 390 -18.18 -7.60 6.79
#